data_AF-A0AAV8XN57-F1
#
_entry.id   AF-A0AAV8XN57-F1
#
_cell.length_a   1.000
_cell.length_b   1.000
_cell.length_c   1.000
_cell.angle_alpha   90.00
_cell.angle_beta   90.00
_cell.angle_gamma   90.00
#
_symmetry.space_group_name_H-M   'P 1'
#
loop_
_entity.id
_entity.type
_entity.pdbx_description
1 polymer ?
#
loop_
_entity_poly.entity_id
_entity_poly.type
_entity_poly.pdbx_seq_one_letter_code
_entity_poly.pdbx_strand_id
1 'polypeptide(L)'
;MEQGTIPGLLLGDNGYVCRHYPLTPFLQPTRYNIAHKRTRNIVERLFGIWKRQFPCLQKGLQTKLDTSIAIICATAVLYNIGIRHNDNIDEHINENEDVRPPEEIPHNERRGLEFRRRFAFQHFRV
;
A
#
# COMPACT_ATOMS: atom_id res chain seq x y z
N MET A 1 -12.68 3.54 -9.51
CA MET A 1 -11.24 3.68 -9.79
C MET A 1 -10.86 3.09 -11.15
N GLU A 2 -11.21 1.83 -11.47
CA GLU A 2 -11.09 1.32 -12.86
C GLU A 2 -11.96 2.09 -13.87
N GLN A 3 -13.08 2.66 -13.41
CA GLN A 3 -13.97 3.51 -14.18
C GLN A 3 -13.60 5.01 -14.13
N GLY A 4 -12.45 5.38 -13.54
CA GLY A 4 -12.02 6.79 -13.43
C GLY A 4 -12.82 7.67 -12.47
N THR A 5 -13.74 7.11 -11.69
CA THR A 5 -14.68 7.84 -10.82
C THR A 5 -14.03 8.58 -9.64
N ILE A 6 -12.80 8.22 -9.28
CA ILE A 6 -12.05 8.85 -8.18
C ILE A 6 -10.75 9.37 -8.77
N PRO A 7 -10.47 10.68 -8.69
CA PRO A 7 -9.23 11.25 -9.21
C PRO A 7 -8.05 10.75 -8.39
N GLY A 8 -7.09 10.11 -9.04
CA GLY A 8 -5.91 9.57 -8.38
C GLY A 8 -5.29 8.43 -9.17
N LEU A 9 -4.15 7.97 -8.68
CA LEU A 9 -3.39 6.88 -9.26
C LEU A 9 -3.25 5.77 -8.21
N LEU A 10 -3.51 4.52 -8.62
CA LEU A 10 -3.45 3.40 -7.69
C LEU A 10 -2.00 2.93 -7.57
N LEU A 11 -1.53 2.70 -6.35
CA LEU A 11 -0.20 2.14 -6.11
C LEU A 11 -0.35 0.64 -5.85
N GLY A 12 0.22 -0.19 -6.72
CA GLY A 12 0.16 -1.65 -6.63
C GLY A 12 1.51 -2.25 -6.23
N ASP A 13 1.44 -3.41 -5.59
CA ASP A 13 2.60 -4.30 -5.46
C ASP A 13 2.82 -5.14 -6.75
N ASN A 14 3.84 -5.99 -6.75
CA ASN A 14 4.15 -6.85 -7.90
C ASN A 14 3.08 -7.93 -8.16
N GLY A 15 2.23 -8.23 -7.19
CA GLY A 15 1.13 -9.20 -7.34
C GLY A 15 -0.07 -8.63 -8.10
N TYR A 16 -0.11 -7.31 -8.35
CA TYR A 16 -1.12 -6.71 -9.22
C TYR A 16 -0.69 -6.76 -10.68
N VAL A 17 -1.59 -7.25 -11.54
CA VAL A 17 -1.46 -7.21 -13.01
C VAL A 17 -1.15 -5.77 -13.45
N CYS A 18 -0.15 -5.52 -14.30
CA CYS A 18 0.15 -4.14 -14.72
C CYS A 18 -0.86 -3.66 -15.75
N ARG A 19 -1.97 -3.16 -15.23
CA ARG A 19 -2.97 -2.43 -16.01
C ARG A 19 -2.59 -0.95 -16.12
N HIS A 20 -3.43 -0.15 -16.76
CA HIS A 20 -3.20 1.29 -16.92
C HIS A 20 -3.46 2.11 -15.64
N TYR A 21 -4.01 1.47 -14.60
CA TYR A 21 -4.41 2.13 -13.36
C TYR A 21 -3.52 1.82 -12.14
N PRO A 22 -2.89 0.63 -11.96
CA PRO A 22 -1.95 0.38 -10.88
C PRO A 22 -0.51 0.67 -11.30
N LEU A 23 0.14 1.56 -10.57
CA LEU A 23 1.57 1.75 -10.57
C LEU A 23 2.24 0.62 -9.80
N THR A 24 2.85 -0.32 -10.51
CA THR A 24 3.71 -1.37 -9.94
C THR A 24 5.19 -0.97 -10.10
N PRO A 25 6.11 -1.50 -9.27
CA PRO A 25 7.53 -1.16 -9.38
C PRO A 25 8.16 -1.72 -10.66
N PHE A 26 9.29 -1.14 -11.07
CA PHE A 26 10.09 -1.66 -12.19
C PHE A 26 11.09 -2.71 -11.71
N LEU A 27 11.48 -3.62 -12.60
CA LEU A 27 12.50 -4.63 -12.31
C LEU A 27 13.86 -4.01 -11.97
N GLN A 28 14.25 -2.93 -12.68
CA GLN A 28 15.49 -2.22 -12.41
C GLN A 28 15.26 -1.10 -11.38
N PRO A 29 16.15 -0.94 -10.38
CA PRO A 29 16.04 0.11 -9.37
C PRO A 29 16.14 1.49 -10.02
N THR A 30 15.06 2.25 -9.92
CA THR A 30 14.96 3.63 -10.42
C THR A 30 14.58 4.56 -9.29
N ARG A 31 14.75 5.88 -9.49
CA ARG A 31 14.26 6.90 -8.55
C ARG A 31 12.75 6.76 -8.27
N TYR A 32 12.00 6.32 -9.28
CA TYR A 32 10.59 5.95 -9.13
C TYR A 32 10.41 4.79 -8.14
N ASN A 33 11.19 3.71 -8.23
CA ASN A 33 11.08 2.58 -7.29
C ASN A 33 11.37 3.00 -5.84
N ILE A 34 12.32 3.91 -5.62
CA ILE A 34 12.62 4.44 -4.28
C ILE A 34 11.41 5.19 -3.73
N ALA A 35 10.82 6.08 -4.52
CA ALA A 35 9.63 6.81 -4.12
C ALA A 35 8.42 5.88 -3.91
N HIS A 36 8.23 4.91 -4.81
CA HIS A 36 7.19 3.88 -4.73
C HIS A 36 7.29 3.09 -3.42
N LYS A 37 8.50 2.59 -3.08
CA LYS A 37 8.77 1.90 -1.81
C LYS A 37 8.47 2.80 -0.61
N ARG A 38 8.94 4.05 -0.61
CA ARG A 38 8.66 5.00 0.48
C ARG A 38 7.16 5.22 0.69
N THR A 39 6.39 5.39 -0.38
CA THR A 39 4.94 5.57 -0.28
C THR A 39 4.25 4.33 0.29
N ARG A 40 4.65 3.12 -0.15
CA ARG A 40 4.12 1.86 0.38
C ARG A 40 4.46 1.65 1.85
N ASN A 41 5.70 1.92 2.24
CA ASN A 41 6.17 1.74 3.61
C ASN A 41 5.31 2.51 4.62
N ILE A 42 4.79 3.69 4.27
CA ILE A 42 3.90 4.47 5.15
C ILE A 42 2.62 3.68 5.47
N VAL A 43 1.99 3.11 4.43
CA VAL A 43 0.74 2.36 4.56
C VAL A 43 0.98 1.04 5.29
N GLU A 44 2.05 0.32 4.94
CA GLU A 44 2.43 -0.94 5.57
C GLU A 44 2.77 -0.74 7.06
N ARG A 45 3.49 0.34 7.40
CA ARG A 45 3.80 0.74 8.77
C ARG A 45 2.53 1.04 9.57
N LEU A 46 1.61 1.82 8.99
CA LEU A 46 0.32 2.11 9.61
C LEU A 46 -0.45 0.83 9.95
N PHE A 47 -0.57 -0.11 9.00
CA PHE A 47 -1.27 -1.38 9.25
C PHE A 47 -0.54 -2.25 10.28
N GLY A 48 0.79 -2.24 10.30
CA GLY A 48 1.58 -2.96 11.30
C GLY A 48 1.30 -2.47 12.72
N ILE A 49 1.36 -1.15 12.93
CA ILE A 49 1.01 -0.51 14.21
C ILE A 49 -0.45 -0.80 14.57
N TRP A 50 -1.36 -0.59 13.62
CA TRP A 50 -2.80 -0.70 13.87
C TRP A 50 -3.18 -2.13 14.31
N LYS A 51 -2.62 -3.16 13.66
CA LYS A 51 -2.79 -4.56 14.06
C LYS A 51 -2.16 -4.90 15.41
N ARG A 52 -1.02 -4.29 15.76
CA ARG A 52 -0.35 -4.49 17.06
C ARG A 52 -1.18 -3.88 18.19
N GLN A 53 -1.76 -2.69 17.98
CA GLN A 53 -2.61 -2.02 18.96
C GLN A 53 -3.97 -2.72 19.13
N PHE A 54 -4.51 -3.29 18.05
CA PHE A 54 -5.76 -4.06 18.07
C PHE A 54 -5.52 -5.49 17.57
N PRO A 55 -5.07 -6.42 18.44
CA PRO A 55 -4.73 -7.80 18.05
C PRO A 55 -5.88 -8.59 17.39
N CYS A 56 -7.12 -8.15 17.56
CA CYS A 56 -8.27 -8.71 16.84
C CYS A 56 -8.12 -8.58 15.30
N LEU A 57 -7.44 -7.53 14.82
CA LEU A 57 -7.14 -7.33 13.40
C LEU A 57 -6.01 -8.22 12.89
N GLN A 58 -5.14 -8.72 13.78
CA GLN A 58 -4.06 -9.65 13.42
C GLN A 58 -4.54 -11.09 13.39
N LYS A 59 -5.35 -11.50 14.37
CA LYS A 59 -5.83 -12.89 14.54
C LYS A 59 -6.93 -13.28 13.55
N GLY A 60 -7.53 -12.28 12.89
CA GLY A 60 -8.71 -12.45 12.04
C GLY A 60 -10.00 -12.31 12.85
N LEU A 61 -11.01 -11.71 12.22
CA LEU A 61 -12.33 -11.50 12.83
C LEU A 61 -13.23 -12.69 12.51
N GLN A 62 -13.69 -13.40 13.54
CA GLN A 62 -14.62 -14.53 13.43
C GLN A 62 -16.09 -14.10 13.63
N THR A 63 -16.40 -12.85 13.32
CA THR A 63 -17.74 -12.28 13.47
C THR A 63 -18.46 -12.23 12.13
N LYS A 64 -19.76 -11.93 12.13
CA LYS A 64 -20.51 -11.66 10.89
C LYS A 64 -19.84 -10.51 10.13
N LEU A 65 -19.98 -10.50 8.79
CA LEU A 65 -19.35 -9.50 7.92
C LEU A 65 -19.66 -8.06 8.37
N ASP A 66 -20.93 -7.75 8.64
CA ASP A 66 -21.34 -6.42 9.09
C ASP A 66 -20.67 -6.02 10.40
N THR A 67 -20.55 -6.96 11.34
CA THR A 67 -19.86 -6.75 12.61
C THR A 67 -18.36 -6.57 12.39
N SER A 68 -17.75 -7.32 11.46
CA SER A 68 -16.33 -7.17 11.13
C SER A 68 -16.03 -5.80 10.56
N ILE A 69 -16.87 -5.30 9.64
CA ILE A 69 -16.76 -3.94 9.10
C ILE A 69 -16.88 -2.92 10.23
N ALA A 70 -17.87 -3.08 11.13
CA ALA A 70 -18.03 -2.19 12.26
C ALA A 70 -16.81 -2.19 13.20
N ILE A 71 -16.21 -3.35 13.47
CA ILE A 71 -14.98 -3.48 14.27
C ILE A 71 -13.81 -2.76 13.59
N ILE A 72 -13.63 -2.94 12.28
CA ILE A 72 -12.58 -2.26 11.51
C ILE A 72 -12.78 -0.74 11.58
N CYS A 73 -14.00 -0.23 11.37
CA CYS A 73 -14.27 1.21 11.47
C CYS A 73 -14.05 1.74 12.90
N ALA A 74 -14.54 1.03 13.92
CA ALA A 74 -14.40 1.45 15.32
C ALA A 74 -12.93 1.50 15.75
N THR A 75 -12.14 0.48 15.41
CA THR A 75 -10.70 0.45 15.72
C THR A 75 -9.91 1.53 14.97
N ALA A 76 -10.33 1.93 13.76
CA ALA A 76 -9.72 3.06 13.03
C ALA A 76 -10.02 4.41 13.72
N VAL A 77 -11.25 4.60 14.19
CA VAL A 77 -11.64 5.80 14.95
C VAL A 77 -10.87 5.86 16.27
N LEU A 78 -10.81 4.75 17.01
CA LEU A 78 -10.06 4.67 18.26
C LEU A 78 -8.56 4.93 18.06
N TYR A 79 -7.98 4.39 16.99
CA TYR A 79 -6.60 4.67 16.60
C TYR A 79 -6.35 6.18 16.41
N ASN A 80 -7.22 6.85 15.64
CA ASN A 80 -7.12 8.30 15.40
C ASN A 80 -7.30 9.13 16.67
N ILE A 81 -8.17 8.69 17.59
CA ILE A 81 -8.32 9.33 18.89
C ILE A 81 -7.01 9.19 19.70
N GLY A 82 -6.44 7.98 19.77
CA GLY A 82 -5.16 7.75 20.47
C GLY A 82 -4.03 8.62 19.94
N ILE A 83 -3.91 8.78 18.61
CA ILE A 83 -2.93 9.71 17.99
C ILE A 83 -3.12 11.13 18.53
N ARG A 84 -4.36 11.63 18.59
CA ARG A 84 -4.65 13.01 19.04
C ARG A 84 -4.34 13.23 20.51
N HIS A 85 -4.44 12.19 21.33
CA HIS A 85 -4.15 12.24 22.75
C HIS A 85 -2.67 11.96 23.09
N ASN A 86 -1.82 11.71 22.08
CA ASN A 86 -0.42 11.33 22.25
C ASN A 86 -0.23 10.12 23.18
N ASP A 87 -1.21 9.21 23.19
CA ASP A 87 -1.03 7.90 23.81
C ASP A 87 0.09 7.20 23.04
N ASN A 88 1.20 6.84 23.71
CA ASN A 88 2.42 6.30 23.09
C ASN A 88 2.12 5.10 22.18
N ILE A 89 1.88 5.38 20.90
CA ILE A 89 1.82 4.38 19.84
C ILE A 89 3.28 4.06 19.53
N ASP A 90 3.77 2.97 20.10
CA ASP A 90 5.14 2.48 19.98
C ASP A 90 5.60 2.50 18.51
N GLU A 91 6.37 3.53 18.15
CA GLU A 91 6.75 3.84 16.76
C GLU A 91 7.80 2.86 16.20
N HIS A 92 8.32 1.95 17.02
CA HIS A 92 9.34 1.00 16.62
C HIS A 92 8.74 -0.21 15.89
N ILE A 93 8.50 -0.04 14.59
CA ILE A 93 8.40 -1.18 13.68
C ILE A 93 9.80 -1.46 13.14
N ASN A 94 10.28 -2.68 13.39
CA ASN A 94 11.51 -3.20 12.81
C ASN A 94 11.37 -3.23 11.29
N GLU A 95 12.25 -2.51 10.58
CA GLU A 95 12.37 -2.47 9.13
C GLU A 95 12.87 -3.83 8.60
N ASN A 96 12.11 -4.90 8.81
CA ASN A 96 12.34 -6.12 8.04
C ASN A 96 11.84 -5.83 6.64
N GLU A 97 12.77 -5.34 5.81
CA GLU A 97 12.58 -5.18 4.39
C GLU A 97 12.25 -6.54 3.77
N ASP A 98 10.97 -6.84 3.61
CA ASP A 98 10.53 -7.96 2.78
C ASP A 98 10.75 -7.54 1.31
N VAL A 99 12.03 -7.51 0.89
CA VAL A 99 12.44 -7.28 -0.50
C VAL A 99 12.04 -8.50 -1.30
N ARG A 100 10.77 -8.58 -1.68
CA ARG A 100 10.36 -9.55 -2.70
C ARG A 100 10.95 -9.07 -4.02
N PRO A 101 11.73 -9.93 -4.72
CA PRO A 101 12.18 -9.62 -6.06
C PRO A 101 10.98 -9.28 -6.93
N PRO A 102 11.09 -8.32 -7.87
CA PRO A 102 10.02 -8.08 -8.82
C PRO A 102 9.76 -9.34 -9.65
N GLU A 103 8.56 -9.89 -9.55
CA GLU A 103 8.12 -11.04 -10.35
C GLU A 103 8.01 -10.65 -11.83
N GLU A 104 8.32 -11.57 -12.74
CA GLU A 104 8.26 -11.34 -14.18
C GLU A 104 6.83 -11.06 -14.64
N ILE A 105 6.66 -9.90 -15.27
CA ILE A 105 5.36 -9.42 -15.73
C ILE A 105 4.98 -10.12 -17.05
N PRO A 106 3.79 -10.76 -17.15
CA PRO A 106 3.32 -11.41 -18.38
C PRO A 106 3.28 -10.47 -19.59
N HIS A 107 3.55 -11.02 -20.78
CA HIS A 107 3.80 -10.28 -22.03
C HIS A 107 2.64 -9.43 -22.58
N ASN A 108 1.43 -9.48 -22.01
CA ASN A 108 0.23 -8.83 -22.55
C ASN A 108 -0.01 -7.38 -22.03
N GLU A 109 1.03 -6.73 -21.48
CA GLU A 109 0.91 -5.52 -20.64
C GLU A 109 1.57 -4.26 -21.22
N ARG A 110 1.80 -4.22 -22.55
CA ARG A 110 2.48 -3.11 -23.25
C ARG A 110 1.92 -1.71 -22.91
N ARG A 111 0.60 -1.56 -22.81
CA ARG A 111 -0.04 -0.26 -22.49
C ARG A 111 0.23 0.20 -21.07
N GLY A 112 0.22 -0.71 -20.09
CA GLY A 112 0.51 -0.38 -18.69
C GLY A 112 1.99 -0.02 -18.49
N LEU A 113 2.88 -0.72 -19.18
CA LEU A 113 4.32 -0.43 -19.16
C LEU A 113 4.64 0.95 -19.78
N GLU A 114 4.05 1.29 -20.93
CA GLU A 114 4.25 2.59 -21.59
C GLU A 114 3.77 3.75 -20.71
N PHE A 115 2.60 3.62 -20.07
CA PHE A 115 2.09 4.62 -19.13
C PHE A 115 3.04 4.82 -17.94
N ARG A 116 3.47 3.73 -17.29
CA ARG A 116 4.42 3.79 -16.17
C ARG A 116 5.76 4.41 -16.58
N ARG A 117 6.31 4.05 -17.74
CA ARG A 117 7.56 4.63 -18.25
C ARG A 117 7.41 6.12 -18.49
N ARG A 118 6.31 6.57 -19.10
CA ARG A 118 6.04 8.00 -19.32
C ARG A 118 5.92 8.76 -17.99
N PHE A 119 5.15 8.21 -17.05
CA PHE A 119 4.98 8.79 -15.73
C PHE A 119 6.32 8.89 -14.97
N ALA A 120 7.11 7.82 -14.97
CA ALA A 120 8.41 7.78 -14.31
C ALA A 120 9.39 8.77 -14.95
N PHE A 121 9.42 8.88 -16.28
CA PHE A 121 10.27 9.84 -16.97
C PHE A 121 9.87 11.29 -16.63
N GLN A 122 8.57 11.59 -16.66
CA GLN A 122 8.04 12.93 -16.41
C GLN A 122 8.26 13.40 -14.96
N HIS A 123 8.07 12.51 -13.97
CA HIS A 123 8.05 12.89 -12.55
C HIS A 123 9.34 12.56 -11.79
N PHE A 124 10.11 11.56 -12.24
CA PHE A 124 11.25 11.06 -11.50
C PHE A 124 12.60 11.30 -12.17
N ARG A 125 12.66 12.09 -13.26
CA ARG A 125 13.87 12.44 -14.05
C ARG A 125 14.90 11.31 -13.99
N VAL A 126 14.65 10.28 -14.81
CA VAL A 126 15.64 9.25 -15.15
C VAL A 126 16.51 9.77 -16.26
#